data_AF-A0A4R6MQS5-F1
#
_entry.id   AF-A0A4R6MQS5-F1
#
_cell.length_a   1.000
_cell.length_b   1.000
_cell.length_c   1.000
_cell.angle_alpha   90.00
_cell.angle_beta   90.00
_cell.angle_gamma   90.00
#
_symmetry.space_group_name_H-M   'P 1'
#
loop_
_entity.id
_entity.type
_entity.pdbx_description
1 polymer ?
#
loop_
_entity_poly.entity_id
_entity_poly.type
_entity_poly.pdbx_seq_one_letter_code
_entity_poly.pdbx_strand_id
1 'polypeptide(L)'
;MSQNEPGAKPAPAGLLEALRRLVDHGLELLQLRLSLLGTELEAEKLRLFGALLGALMALLFGGMALGLLSLAVVLLCPDAWRWLAALLLGVLYLGLAWGLWNRAQARLSAPGGLFAASLAELKRDRQELGGGAE
;
A
#
# COMPACT_ATOMS: atom_id res chain seq x y z
N MET A 1 -18.20 -73.01 -19.48
CA MET A 1 -17.67 -71.70 -19.91
C MET A 1 -18.59 -70.64 -19.33
N SER A 2 -18.27 -70.14 -18.14
CA SER A 2 -19.11 -69.21 -17.40
C SER A 2 -18.31 -67.97 -17.03
N GLN A 3 -19.00 -66.83 -17.13
CA GLN A 3 -18.74 -65.54 -16.50
C GLN A 3 -18.07 -64.46 -17.37
N ASN A 4 -18.96 -63.70 -18.04
CA ASN A 4 -19.02 -62.24 -18.08
C ASN A 4 -17.95 -61.51 -17.26
N GLU A 5 -17.09 -60.77 -17.95
CA GLU A 5 -16.43 -59.60 -17.36
C GLU A 5 -17.31 -58.36 -17.60
N PRO A 6 -17.95 -57.80 -16.57
CA PRO A 6 -18.62 -56.52 -16.73
C PRO A 6 -17.54 -55.44 -16.74
N GLY A 7 -17.29 -54.87 -17.91
CA GLY A 7 -16.53 -53.63 -18.07
C GLY A 7 -17.18 -52.52 -17.24
N ALA A 8 -16.72 -52.37 -16.00
CA ALA A 8 -17.12 -51.30 -15.09
C ALA A 8 -16.56 -49.99 -15.63
N LYS A 9 -17.40 -49.25 -16.36
CA LYS A 9 -17.12 -47.86 -16.75
C LYS A 9 -16.98 -47.03 -15.47
N PRO A 10 -15.82 -46.40 -15.19
CA PRO A 10 -15.70 -45.51 -14.05
C PRO A 10 -16.38 -44.19 -14.41
N ALA A 11 -17.51 -43.91 -13.78
CA ALA A 11 -18.20 -42.63 -13.85
C ALA A 11 -18.14 -41.95 -12.46
N PRO A 12 -18.74 -40.77 -12.29
CA PRO A 12 -18.19 -39.42 -12.10
C PRO A 12 -17.54 -39.14 -10.72
N ALA A 13 -17.43 -40.14 -9.84
CA ALA A 13 -16.97 -39.96 -8.46
C ALA A 13 -15.50 -39.48 -8.37
N GLY A 14 -14.65 -39.85 -9.32
CA GLY A 14 -13.24 -39.44 -9.36
C GLY A 14 -13.02 -37.95 -9.66
N LEU A 15 -13.93 -37.31 -10.41
CA LEU A 15 -13.84 -35.88 -10.76
C LEU A 15 -14.20 -34.98 -9.57
N LEU A 16 -15.25 -35.36 -8.83
CA LEU A 16 -15.64 -34.68 -7.59
C LEU A 16 -14.56 -34.84 -6.51
N GLU A 17 -13.95 -36.02 -6.41
CA GLU A 17 -12.84 -36.29 -5.49
C GLU A 17 -11.57 -35.52 -5.88
N ALA A 18 -11.27 -35.41 -7.17
CA ALA A 18 -10.17 -34.58 -7.67
C ALA A 18 -10.41 -33.09 -7.38
N LEU A 19 -11.63 -32.58 -7.59
CA LEU A 19 -12.00 -31.21 -7.26
C LEU A 19 -11.85 -30.91 -5.77
N ARG A 20 -12.30 -31.85 -4.92
CA ARG A 20 -12.21 -31.74 -3.47
C ARG A 20 -10.75 -31.72 -3.00
N ARG A 21 -9.90 -32.59 -3.54
CA ARG A 21 -8.45 -32.56 -3.28
C ARG A 21 -7.82 -31.24 -3.73
N LEU A 22 -8.23 -30.71 -4.88
CA LEU A 22 -7.71 -29.44 -5.40
C LEU A 22 -8.11 -28.26 -4.49
N VAL A 23 -9.35 -28.27 -3.99
CA VAL A 23 -9.84 -27.28 -3.02
C VAL A 23 -9.10 -27.41 -1.69
N ASP A 24 -8.89 -28.61 -1.17
CA ASP A 24 -8.15 -28.84 0.07
C ASP A 24 -6.68 -28.38 -0.05
N HIS A 25 -6.00 -28.71 -1.16
CA HIS A 25 -4.64 -28.25 -1.42
C HIS A 25 -4.58 -26.72 -1.61
N GLY A 26 -5.59 -26.14 -2.27
CA GLY A 26 -5.72 -24.70 -2.46
C GLY A 26 -5.94 -23.97 -1.13
N LEU A 27 -6.78 -24.51 -0.26
CA LEU A 27 -7.02 -23.99 1.10
C LEU A 27 -5.75 -24.07 1.96
N GLU A 28 -5.00 -25.17 1.87
CA GLU A 28 -3.74 -25.35 2.60
C GLU A 28 -2.66 -24.36 2.13
N LEU A 29 -2.52 -24.16 0.82
CA LEU A 29 -1.64 -23.14 0.23
C LEU A 29 -2.06 -21.72 0.64
N LEU A 30 -3.36 -21.44 0.62
CA LEU A 30 -3.91 -20.15 1.02
C LEU A 30 -3.65 -19.88 2.51
N GLN A 31 -3.83 -20.89 3.36
CA GLN A 31 -3.57 -20.81 4.80
C GLN A 31 -2.07 -20.58 5.09
N LEU A 32 -1.18 -21.23 4.36
CA LEU A 32 0.27 -21.00 4.47
C LEU A 32 0.65 -19.57 4.06
N ARG A 33 0.06 -19.07 2.96
CA ARG A 33 0.29 -17.71 2.47
C ARG A 33 -0.32 -16.65 3.35
N LEU A 34 -1.52 -16.86 3.92
CA LEU A 34 -2.12 -15.96 4.91
C LEU A 34 -1.29 -15.88 6.18
N SER A 35 -0.70 -16.99 6.61
CA SER A 35 0.23 -17.02 7.74
C SER A 35 1.50 -16.23 7.47
N LEU A 36 2.12 -16.41 6.29
CA LEU A 36 3.28 -15.63 5.84
C LEU A 36 2.95 -14.15 5.61
N LEU A 37 1.85 -13.84 4.92
CA LEU A 37 1.35 -12.47 4.71
C LEU A 37 1.05 -11.81 6.04
N GLY A 38 0.41 -12.50 6.98
CA GLY A 38 0.10 -11.96 8.30
C GLY A 38 1.36 -11.57 9.08
N THR A 39 2.37 -12.43 9.07
CA THR A 39 3.66 -12.16 9.74
C THR A 39 4.48 -11.07 9.06
N GLU A 40 4.50 -11.02 7.72
CA GLU A 40 5.13 -9.94 6.97
C GLU A 40 4.41 -8.59 7.15
N LEU A 41 3.07 -8.59 7.18
CA LEU A 41 2.27 -7.38 7.39
C LEU A 41 2.53 -6.76 8.77
N GLU A 42 2.70 -7.61 9.79
CA GLU A 42 2.99 -7.17 11.15
C GLU A 42 4.39 -6.54 11.27
N ALA A 43 5.39 -7.14 10.62
CA ALA A 43 6.75 -6.60 10.54
C ALA A 43 6.80 -5.27 9.74
N GLU A 44 6.12 -5.23 8.60
CA GLU A 44 6.02 -4.04 7.74
C GLU A 44 5.27 -2.91 8.47
N LYS A 45 4.16 -3.22 9.16
CA LYS A 45 3.41 -2.27 10.00
C LYS A 45 4.31 -1.64 11.05
N LEU A 46 5.09 -2.43 11.79
CA LEU A 46 5.96 -1.89 12.84
C LEU A 46 7.03 -0.95 12.27
N ARG A 47 7.58 -1.30 11.09
CA ARG A 47 8.53 -0.44 10.36
C ARG A 47 7.88 0.86 9.89
N LEU A 48 6.67 0.79 9.34
CA LEU A 48 5.87 1.96 8.95
C LEU A 48 5.54 2.85 10.15
N PHE A 49 5.12 2.28 11.27
CA PHE A 49 4.87 3.04 12.50
C PHE A 49 6.13 3.72 13.02
N GLY A 50 7.27 3.02 13.05
CA GLY A 50 8.55 3.59 13.44
C GLY A 50 8.99 4.73 12.51
N ALA A 51 8.88 4.52 11.19
CA ALA A 51 9.17 5.54 10.19
C ALA A 51 8.22 6.74 10.31
N LEU A 52 6.93 6.51 10.56
CA LEU A 52 5.93 7.56 10.73
C LEU A 52 6.20 8.38 12.00
N LEU A 53 6.52 7.72 13.12
CA LEU A 53 6.86 8.40 14.37
C LEU A 53 8.14 9.23 14.22
N GLY A 54 9.16 8.65 13.58
CA GLY A 54 10.40 9.35 13.25
C GLY A 54 10.17 10.55 12.33
N ALA A 55 9.37 10.39 11.28
CA ALA A 55 8.98 11.47 10.38
C ALA A 55 8.19 12.57 11.10
N LEU A 56 7.28 12.20 12.01
CA LEU A 56 6.49 13.15 12.80
C LEU A 56 7.38 13.95 13.77
N MET A 57 8.33 13.28 14.43
CA MET A 57 9.34 13.95 15.26
C MET A 57 10.24 14.87 14.44
N ALA A 58 10.75 14.39 13.31
CA ALA A 58 11.57 15.21 12.41
C ALA A 58 10.80 16.45 11.92
N LEU A 59 9.52 16.29 11.56
CA LEU A 59 8.67 17.40 11.14
C LEU A 59 8.40 18.38 12.28
N LEU A 60 8.14 17.89 13.49
CA LEU A 60 7.91 18.71 14.68
C LEU A 60 9.15 19.54 15.04
N PHE A 61 10.29 18.87 15.27
CA PHE A 61 11.54 19.54 15.64
C PHE A 61 12.06 20.43 14.50
N GLY A 62 11.97 19.97 13.26
CA GLY A 62 12.34 20.76 12.09
C GLY A 62 11.48 22.01 11.93
N GLY A 63 10.16 21.89 12.10
CA GLY A 63 9.23 23.01 12.06
C GLY A 63 9.48 24.01 13.18
N MET A 64 9.69 23.54 14.43
CA MET A 64 10.04 24.42 15.55
C MET A 64 11.37 25.15 15.31
N ALA A 65 12.42 24.44 14.87
CA ALA A 65 13.71 25.04 14.58
C ALA A 65 13.61 26.10 13.48
N LEU A 66 12.89 25.80 12.40
CA LEU A 66 12.66 26.72 11.30
C LEU A 66 11.87 27.96 11.75
N GLY A 67 10.83 27.77 12.57
CA GLY A 67 10.05 28.87 13.17
C GLY A 67 10.89 29.75 14.10
N LEU A 68 11.71 29.17 14.97
CA LEU A 68 12.64 29.91 15.82
C LEU A 68 13.68 30.68 15.00
N LEU A 69 14.25 30.07 13.96
CA LEU A 69 15.18 30.72 13.05
C LEU A 69 14.51 31.92 12.36
N SER A 70 13.26 31.76 11.94
CA SER A 70 12.46 32.83 11.32
C SER A 70 12.26 33.99 12.26
N LEU A 71 11.87 33.68 13.50
CA LEU A 71 11.68 34.68 14.54
C LEU A 71 13.00 35.40 14.83
N ALA A 72 14.12 34.67 14.94
CA ALA A 72 15.44 35.27 15.12
C ALA A 72 15.79 36.21 13.96
N VAL A 73 15.59 35.80 12.70
CA VAL A 73 15.82 36.66 11.52
C VAL A 73 14.97 37.94 11.59
N VAL A 74 13.70 37.83 11.95
CA VAL A 74 12.80 38.99 12.10
C VAL A 74 13.20 39.89 13.27
N LEU A 75 13.70 39.32 14.37
CA LEU A 75 14.18 40.09 15.53
C LEU A 75 15.52 40.79 15.27
N LEU A 76 16.41 40.19 14.48
CA LEU A 76 17.68 40.79 14.06
C LEU A 76 17.48 41.88 13.00
N CYS A 77 16.34 41.88 12.29
CA CYS A 77 16.05 42.86 11.27
C CYS A 77 15.69 44.23 11.90
N PRO A 78 16.21 45.35 11.37
CA PRO A 78 15.85 46.69 11.85
C PRO A 78 14.35 46.98 11.74
N ASP A 79 13.77 47.71 12.71
CA ASP A 79 12.32 47.91 12.84
C ASP A 79 11.60 48.35 11.56
N ALA A 80 12.24 49.21 10.75
CA ALA A 80 11.66 49.69 9.50
C ALA A 80 11.42 48.57 8.45
N TRP A 81 12.14 47.43 8.54
CA TRP A 81 12.14 46.35 7.55
C TRP A 81 11.61 45.01 8.12
N ARG A 82 11.30 44.94 9.42
CA ARG A 82 10.79 43.70 10.08
C ARG A 82 9.54 43.13 9.40
N TRP A 83 8.60 44.00 9.02
CA TRP A 83 7.37 43.59 8.35
C TRP A 83 7.65 43.02 6.96
N LEU A 84 8.62 43.60 6.23
CA LEU A 84 9.02 43.14 4.90
C LEU A 84 9.75 41.78 4.99
N ALA A 85 10.61 41.62 6.00
CA ALA A 85 11.28 40.35 6.28
C ALA A 85 10.28 39.24 6.62
N ALA A 86 9.29 39.54 7.47
CA ALA A 86 8.21 38.61 7.80
C ALA A 86 7.37 38.24 6.57
N LEU A 87 7.04 39.21 5.71
CA LEU A 87 6.31 38.99 4.47
C LEU A 87 7.09 38.07 3.51
N LEU A 88 8.38 38.34 3.30
CA LEU A 88 9.24 37.53 2.42
C LEU A 88 9.38 36.10 2.93
N LEU A 89 9.58 35.91 4.24
CA LEU A 89 9.57 34.57 4.83
C LEU A 89 8.23 33.86 4.66
N GLY A 90 7.12 34.59 4.83
CA GLY A 90 5.78 34.06 4.61
C GLY A 90 5.58 33.57 3.17
N VAL A 91 5.96 34.38 2.17
CA VAL A 91 5.88 34.00 0.75
C VAL A 91 6.79 32.81 0.45
N LEU A 92 8.00 32.79 1.00
CA LEU A 92 8.94 31.67 0.86
C LEU A 92 8.33 30.35 1.39
N TYR A 93 7.76 30.38 2.60
CA TYR A 93 7.11 29.22 3.19
C TYR A 93 5.85 28.79 2.44
N LEU A 94 5.07 29.74 1.91
CA LEU A 94 3.93 29.42 1.06
C LEU A 94 4.38 28.68 -0.22
N GLY A 95 5.45 29.17 -0.86
CA GLY A 95 6.03 28.56 -2.05
C GLY A 95 6.57 27.16 -1.79
N LEU A 96 7.29 26.96 -0.68
CA LEU A 96 7.75 25.65 -0.23
C LEU A 96 6.58 24.70 0.04
N ALA A 97 5.56 25.15 0.77
CA ALA A 97 4.37 24.36 1.07
C ALA A 97 3.62 23.95 -0.20
N TRP A 98 3.45 24.87 -1.16
CA TRP A 98 2.85 24.60 -2.46
C TRP A 98 3.66 23.58 -3.28
N GLY A 99 4.98 23.72 -3.30
CA GLY A 99 5.88 22.77 -3.96
C GLY A 99 5.80 21.37 -3.36
N LEU A 100 5.84 21.27 -2.03
CA LEU A 100 5.68 20.01 -1.29
C LEU A 100 4.31 19.38 -1.56
N TRP A 101 3.24 20.17 -1.53
CA TRP A 101 1.88 19.71 -1.84
C TRP A 101 1.76 19.14 -3.24
N ASN A 102 2.29 19.84 -4.25
CA ASN A 102 2.25 19.36 -5.63
C ASN A 102 3.05 18.07 -5.82
N ARG A 103 4.22 17.94 -5.16
CA ARG A 103 4.99 16.69 -5.19
C ARG A 103 4.29 15.56 -4.46
N ALA A 104 3.66 15.84 -3.31
CA ALA A 104 2.88 14.86 -2.58
C ALA A 104 1.69 14.39 -3.41
N GLN A 105 0.94 15.31 -4.02
CA GLN A 105 -0.16 15.00 -4.92
C GLN A 105 0.30 14.20 -6.15
N ALA A 106 1.44 14.55 -6.76
CA ALA A 106 1.99 13.78 -7.88
C ALA A 106 2.41 12.37 -7.47
N ARG A 107 2.92 12.17 -6.25
CA ARG A 107 3.27 10.85 -5.70
C ARG A 107 2.04 10.03 -5.34
N LEU A 108 0.98 10.66 -4.83
CA LEU A 108 -0.29 10.00 -4.48
C LEU A 108 -1.15 9.70 -5.71
N SER A 109 -1.06 10.53 -6.74
CA SER A 109 -1.74 10.34 -8.03
C SER A 109 -0.96 9.42 -8.97
N ALA A 110 0.24 8.98 -8.60
CA ALA A 110 0.96 7.96 -9.33
C ALA A 110 0.16 6.64 -9.25
N PRO A 111 -0.24 6.02 -10.38
CA PRO A 111 -1.12 4.83 -10.41
C PRO A 111 -0.58 3.55 -9.74
N GLY A 112 0.54 3.63 -9.01
CA GLY A 112 1.36 2.52 -8.56
C GLY A 112 1.29 2.19 -7.08
N GLY A 113 0.18 2.49 -6.39
CA GLY A 113 -0.05 1.84 -5.10
C GLY A 113 -0.17 0.34 -5.36
N LEU A 114 0.72 -0.50 -4.81
CA LEU A 114 0.74 -1.96 -5.01
C LEU A 114 -0.66 -2.59 -4.95
N PHE A 115 -1.52 -2.04 -4.10
CA PHE A 115 -2.93 -2.42 -3.96
C PHE A 115 -3.78 -2.25 -5.22
N ALA A 116 -3.59 -1.19 -5.99
CA ALA A 116 -4.33 -0.94 -7.24
C ALA A 116 -3.87 -1.87 -8.36
N ALA A 117 -2.56 -2.17 -8.42
CA ALA A 117 -2.02 -3.20 -9.30
C ALA A 117 -2.61 -4.57 -8.93
N SER A 118 -2.57 -4.97 -7.65
CA SER A 118 -3.16 -6.23 -7.18
C SER A 118 -4.68 -6.29 -7.35
N LEU A 119 -5.42 -5.19 -7.20
CA LEU A 119 -6.87 -5.15 -7.46
C LEU A 119 -7.20 -5.25 -8.94
N ALA A 120 -6.38 -4.65 -9.81
CA ALA A 120 -6.53 -4.76 -11.25
C ALA A 120 -6.22 -6.19 -11.72
N GLU A 121 -5.21 -6.82 -11.14
CA GLU A 121 -4.84 -8.22 -11.39
C GLU A 121 -5.94 -9.18 -10.89
N LEU A 122 -6.48 -8.95 -9.69
CA LEU A 122 -7.58 -9.75 -9.13
C LEU A 122 -8.89 -9.60 -9.92
N LYS A 123 -9.14 -8.41 -10.49
CA LYS A 123 -10.27 -8.19 -11.39
C LYS A 123 -10.10 -8.93 -12.73
N ARG A 124 -8.86 -9.04 -13.21
CA ARG A 124 -8.51 -9.74 -14.45
C ARG A 124 -8.64 -11.26 -14.29
N ASP A 125 -8.14 -11.82 -13.19
CA ASP A 125 -8.32 -13.24 -12.87
C ASP A 125 -9.81 -13.62 -12.76
N ARG A 126 -10.65 -12.73 -12.21
CA ARG A 126 -12.09 -12.97 -12.10
C ARG A 126 -12.81 -12.95 -13.45
N GLN A 127 -12.33 -12.16 -14.40
CA GLN A 127 -12.88 -12.12 -15.76
C GLN A 127 -12.49 -13.37 -16.56
N GLU A 128 -11.28 -13.88 -16.36
CA GLU A 128 -10.79 -15.10 -17.03
C GLU A 128 -11.47 -16.36 -16.46
N LEU A 129 -11.75 -16.40 -15.15
CA LEU A 129 -12.50 -17.50 -14.52
C LEU A 129 -14.01 -17.46 -14.79
N GLY A 130 -14.59 -16.28 -15.06
CA GLY A 130 -16.00 -16.13 -15.43
C GLY A 130 -16.31 -16.37 -16.92
N GLY A 131 -15.30 -16.27 -17.78
CA GLY A 131 -15.42 -16.47 -19.24
C GLY A 131 -15.18 -17.89 -19.72
N GLY A 132 -14.80 -18.83 -18.84
CA GLY A 132 -14.59 -20.25 -19.17
C GLY A 132 -15.84 -21.14 -19.08
N ALA A 133 -17.03 -20.54 -18.94
CA ALA A 133 -18.30 -21.24 -18.76
C ALA A 133 -19.28 -21.07 -19.94
N GLU A 134 -18.76 -20.84 -21.15
CA GLU A 134 -19.52 -20.98 -22.40
C GLU A 134 -19.02 -22.17 -23.24
#